data_AF-A0AAN9AEN6-F1
#
_entry.id   AF-A0AAN9AEN6-F1
#
_cell.length_a   1.000
_cell.length_b   1.000
_cell.length_c   1.000
_cell.angle_alpha   90.00
_cell.angle_beta   90.00
_cell.angle_gamma   90.00
#
_symmetry.space_group_name_H-M   'P 1'
#
loop_
_entity.id
_entity.type
_entity.pdbx_description
1 polymer ?
#
loop_
_entity_poly.entity_id
_entity_poly.type
_entity_poly.pdbx_seq_one_letter_code
_entity_poly.pdbx_strand_id
1 'polypeptide(L)'
;SALQTLHKSSSRAQSAHYFQGGLNHDWVGYYERGVTSDQSCINEWNTMDSLESKRPPSPDSLTNKEETEYLIRSKLKAIMMSVDIDEVTSKYIRQKLEEELAMDLFKFKSYIDQEMLVILGQMDAATEIFPHVYLGSEWNASNLEELQNNG
;
A
#
# COMPACT_ATOMS: atom_id res chain seq x y z
N SER A 1 -15.78 33.07 11.89
CA SER A 1 -16.60 31.90 11.56
C SER A 1 -16.16 31.30 10.23
N ALA A 2 -16.25 29.98 10.03
CA ALA A 2 -15.86 29.30 8.79
C ALA A 2 -16.62 29.83 7.55
N LEU A 3 -17.91 30.17 7.72
CA LEU A 3 -18.77 30.71 6.66
C LEU A 3 -18.26 32.06 6.11
N GLN A 4 -17.82 32.97 6.99
CA GLN A 4 -17.27 34.26 6.57
C GLN A 4 -15.96 34.10 5.77
N THR A 5 -15.15 33.09 6.13
CA THR A 5 -13.90 32.78 5.42
C THR A 5 -14.18 32.23 4.03
N LEU A 6 -15.20 31.39 3.88
CA LEU A 6 -15.67 30.89 2.59
C LEU A 6 -16.18 32.05 1.70
N HIS A 7 -17.03 32.92 2.23
CA HIS A 7 -17.53 34.09 1.47
C HIS A 7 -16.40 35.02 1.02
N LYS A 8 -15.44 35.29 1.90
CA LYS A 8 -14.27 36.12 1.57
C LYS A 8 -13.41 35.50 0.47
N SER A 9 -13.23 34.18 0.50
CA SER A 9 -12.45 33.44 -0.50
C SER A 9 -13.18 33.38 -1.85
N SER A 10 -14.49 33.15 -1.83
CA SER A 10 -15.33 33.14 -3.03
C SER A 10 -15.40 34.52 -3.69
N SER A 11 -15.56 35.59 -2.92
CA SER A 11 -15.53 36.97 -3.43
C SER A 11 -14.18 37.33 -4.06
N ARG A 12 -13.07 36.90 -3.44
CA ARG A 12 -11.73 37.05 -4.02
C ARG A 12 -11.57 36.28 -5.33
N ALA A 13 -12.03 35.02 -5.37
CA ALA A 13 -11.99 34.21 -6.59
C ALA A 13 -12.79 34.85 -7.72
N GLN A 14 -13.99 35.37 -7.47
CA GLN A 14 -14.77 36.10 -8.48
C GLN A 14 -14.06 37.37 -8.95
N SER A 15 -13.51 38.17 -8.04
CA SER A 15 -12.80 39.42 -8.39
C SER A 15 -11.54 39.20 -9.23
N ALA A 16 -10.87 38.07 -9.04
CA ALA A 16 -9.66 37.69 -9.76
C ALA A 16 -9.93 36.77 -10.96
N HIS A 17 -11.21 36.56 -11.30
CA HIS A 17 -11.66 35.63 -12.33
C HIS A 17 -11.17 34.19 -12.15
N TYR A 18 -10.96 33.73 -10.92
CA TYR A 18 -10.52 32.38 -10.60
C TYR A 18 -11.66 31.35 -10.68
N PHE A 19 -12.27 31.20 -11.85
CA PHE A 19 -13.33 30.24 -12.13
C PHE A 19 -13.12 29.60 -13.50
N GLN A 20 -13.85 28.52 -13.78
CA GLN A 20 -13.78 27.80 -15.05
C GLN A 20 -14.25 28.72 -16.20
N GLY A 21 -13.34 29.05 -17.13
CA GLY A 21 -13.57 30.03 -18.20
C GLY A 21 -12.94 31.42 -17.96
N GLY A 22 -12.27 31.64 -16.83
CA GLY A 22 -11.42 32.81 -16.60
C GLY A 22 -9.98 32.65 -17.11
N LEU A 23 -9.18 33.72 -17.03
CA LEU A 23 -7.78 33.81 -17.51
C LEU A 23 -6.79 32.89 -16.76
N ASN A 24 -7.22 32.33 -15.64
CA ASN A 24 -6.48 31.41 -14.79
C ASN A 24 -6.23 30.03 -15.41
N HIS A 25 -6.90 29.68 -16.52
CA HIS A 25 -6.74 28.41 -17.23
C HIS A 25 -6.07 28.58 -18.60
N ASP A 26 -5.51 29.76 -18.93
CA ASP A 26 -4.86 30.01 -20.23
C ASP A 26 -3.70 29.04 -20.52
N TRP A 27 -3.02 28.56 -19.46
CA TRP A 27 -1.98 27.54 -19.57
C TRP A 27 -2.52 26.18 -20.04
N VAL A 28 -3.79 25.85 -19.77
CA VAL A 28 -4.40 24.58 -20.20
C VAL A 28 -4.38 24.50 -21.72
N GLY A 29 -4.89 25.53 -22.40
CA GLY A 29 -4.87 25.58 -23.85
C GLY A 29 -3.47 25.63 -24.45
N TYR A 30 -2.49 26.21 -23.73
CA TYR A 30 -1.08 26.17 -24.15
C TYR A 30 -0.53 24.73 -24.18
N TYR A 31 -0.75 23.95 -23.13
CA TYR A 31 -0.27 22.56 -23.06
C TYR A 31 -1.07 21.60 -23.95
N GLU A 32 -2.39 21.80 -24.07
CA GLU A 32 -3.23 21.00 -24.99
C GLU A 32 -2.74 21.09 -26.44
N ARG A 33 -2.33 22.29 -26.88
CA ARG A 33 -1.74 22.48 -28.21
C ARG A 33 -0.36 21.86 -28.37
N GLY A 34 0.33 21.56 -27.27
CA GLY A 34 1.64 20.92 -27.26
C GLY A 34 1.61 19.39 -27.31
N VAL A 35 0.42 18.78 -27.30
CA VAL A 35 0.29 17.32 -27.40
C VAL A 35 0.50 16.89 -28.85
N THR A 36 1.65 16.26 -29.13
CA THR A 36 2.00 15.75 -30.46
C THR A 36 1.96 14.23 -30.56
N SER A 37 1.51 13.54 -29.51
CA SER A 37 1.44 12.08 -29.46
C SER A 37 0.38 11.54 -30.42
N ASP A 38 0.58 10.31 -30.90
CA ASP A 38 -0.39 9.65 -31.77
C ASP A 38 -1.74 9.41 -31.08
N GLN A 39 -2.81 9.41 -31.87
CA GLN A 39 -4.17 9.23 -31.34
C GLN A 39 -4.35 7.89 -30.62
N SER A 40 -3.63 6.83 -31.02
CA SER A 40 -3.62 5.54 -30.33
C SER A 40 -3.08 5.66 -28.90
N CYS A 41 -1.96 6.38 -28.71
CA CYS A 41 -1.37 6.63 -27.40
C CYS A 41 -2.27 7.50 -26.52
N ILE A 42 -2.93 8.51 -27.10
CA ILE A 42 -3.91 9.35 -26.38
C ILE A 42 -5.13 8.53 -25.96
N ASN A 43 -5.63 7.67 -26.84
CA ASN A 43 -6.77 6.80 -26.54
C ASN A 43 -6.43 5.82 -25.42
N GLU A 44 -5.26 5.17 -25.52
CA GLU A 44 -4.74 4.28 -24.48
C GLU A 44 -4.66 5.01 -23.13
N TRP A 45 -4.01 6.18 -23.09
CA TRP A 45 -3.92 7.03 -21.89
C TRP A 45 -5.29 7.37 -21.30
N ASN A 46 -6.27 7.75 -22.13
CA ASN A 46 -7.62 8.08 -21.68
C ASN A 46 -8.43 6.86 -21.19
N THR A 47 -8.10 5.65 -21.67
CA THR A 47 -8.71 4.39 -21.23
C THR A 47 -8.00 3.74 -20.05
N MET A 48 -6.79 4.18 -19.72
CA MET A 48 -6.04 3.72 -18.55
C MET A 48 -6.63 4.34 -17.28
N ASP A 49 -7.45 3.58 -16.57
CA ASP A 49 -7.98 3.91 -15.22
C ASP A 49 -6.88 3.86 -14.12
N SER A 50 -5.60 3.77 -14.52
CA SER A 50 -4.48 3.41 -13.63
C SER A 50 -3.32 4.40 -13.67
N LEU A 51 -3.53 5.59 -14.22
CA LEU A 51 -2.68 6.74 -13.91
C LEU A 51 -3.36 7.57 -12.82
N GLU A 52 -3.71 6.88 -11.73
CA GLU A 52 -3.73 7.54 -10.42
C GLU A 52 -2.38 8.24 -10.28
N SER A 53 -2.43 9.55 -10.40
CA SER A 53 -1.36 10.44 -10.00
C SER A 53 -0.81 9.93 -8.67
N LYS A 54 0.51 9.73 -8.58
CA LYS A 54 1.23 9.68 -7.30
C LYS A 54 1.16 11.04 -6.60
N ARG A 55 -0.01 11.68 -6.55
CA ARG A 55 -0.30 12.64 -5.51
C ARG A 55 -0.12 11.86 -4.21
N PRO A 56 0.64 12.38 -3.23
CA PRO A 56 0.58 11.83 -1.89
C PRO A 56 -0.91 11.65 -1.54
N PRO A 57 -1.33 10.46 -1.08
CA PRO A 57 -2.70 10.27 -0.62
C PRO A 57 -3.02 11.39 0.39
N SER A 58 -4.25 11.90 0.38
CA SER A 58 -4.66 12.89 1.37
C SER A 58 -4.25 12.40 2.78
N PRO A 59 -3.55 13.22 3.58
CA PRO A 59 -2.66 12.76 4.66
C PRO A 59 -3.27 11.79 5.70
N ASP A 60 -4.58 11.74 5.85
CA ASP A 60 -5.18 11.27 7.11
C ASP A 60 -5.87 9.90 7.08
N SER A 61 -6.10 9.24 5.93
CA SER A 61 -6.97 8.04 5.90
C SER A 61 -6.40 6.76 5.28
N LEU A 62 -5.64 6.86 4.17
CA LEU A 62 -5.17 5.68 3.43
C LEU A 62 -3.72 5.27 3.79
N THR A 63 -2.83 6.24 3.99
CA THR A 63 -1.45 6.04 4.44
C THR A 63 -1.39 5.25 5.75
N ASN A 64 -2.23 5.61 6.72
CA ASN A 64 -2.23 4.95 8.02
C ASN A 64 -2.59 3.46 7.92
N LYS A 65 -3.49 3.05 7.01
CA LYS A 65 -3.94 1.65 6.96
C LYS A 65 -2.86 0.75 6.36
N GLU A 66 -2.32 1.11 5.20
CA GLU A 66 -1.30 0.32 4.52
C GLU A 66 0.01 0.28 5.33
N GLU A 67 0.42 1.41 5.92
CA GLU A 67 1.59 1.46 6.81
C GLU A 67 1.38 0.60 8.06
N THR A 68 0.16 0.61 8.62
CA THR A 68 -0.18 -0.26 9.76
C THR A 68 -0.19 -1.74 9.34
N GLU A 69 -0.74 -2.10 8.19
CA GLU A 69 -0.73 -3.48 7.67
C GLU A 69 0.70 -3.97 7.42
N TYR A 70 1.57 -3.12 6.86
CA TYR A 70 2.99 -3.42 6.69
C TYR A 70 3.69 -3.66 8.05
N LEU A 71 3.44 -2.78 9.03
CA LEU A 71 4.00 -2.91 10.37
C LEU A 71 3.51 -4.19 11.07
N ILE A 72 2.21 -4.48 10.97
CA ILE A 72 1.57 -5.71 11.45
C ILE A 72 2.26 -6.93 10.84
N ARG A 73 2.38 -6.98 9.50
CA ARG A 73 3.00 -8.11 8.80
C ARG A 73 4.44 -8.33 9.22
N SER A 74 5.23 -7.25 9.29
CA SER A 74 6.64 -7.29 9.69
C SER A 74 6.80 -7.84 11.12
N LYS A 75 6.03 -7.33 12.08
CA LYS A 75 6.08 -7.80 13.47
C LYS A 75 5.51 -9.19 13.67
N LEU A 76 4.41 -9.51 12.99
CA LEU A 76 3.82 -10.84 13.01
C LEU A 76 4.81 -11.90 12.52
N LYS A 77 5.49 -11.64 11.40
CA LYS A 77 6.54 -12.53 10.87
C LYS A 77 7.65 -12.73 11.90
N ALA A 78 8.17 -11.65 12.50
CA ALA A 78 9.21 -11.73 13.52
C ALA A 78 8.78 -12.55 14.75
N ILE A 79 7.55 -12.34 15.23
CA ILE A 79 7.00 -13.12 16.36
C ILE A 79 6.90 -14.60 15.99
N MET A 80 6.29 -14.92 14.85
CA MET A 80 6.10 -16.30 14.40
C MET A 80 7.42 -17.04 14.18
N MET A 81 8.46 -16.36 13.71
CA MET A 81 9.81 -16.94 13.60
C MET A 81 10.53 -17.10 14.96
N SER A 82 10.09 -16.41 16.01
CA SER A 82 10.73 -16.43 17.34
C SER A 82 10.14 -17.43 18.32
N VAL A 83 8.94 -17.96 18.03
CA VAL A 83 8.19 -18.85 18.92
C VAL A 83 8.10 -20.24 18.32
N ASP A 84 7.91 -21.24 19.17
CA ASP A 84 7.57 -22.60 18.71
C ASP A 84 6.10 -22.64 18.32
N ILE A 85 5.83 -22.73 17.01
CA ILE A 85 4.47 -22.65 16.45
C ILE A 85 3.61 -23.85 16.84
N ASP A 86 4.22 -25.01 17.11
CA ASP A 86 3.48 -26.22 17.48
C ASP A 86 2.97 -26.16 18.93
N GLU A 87 3.60 -25.34 19.77
CA GLU A 87 3.29 -25.20 21.20
C GLU A 87 2.44 -23.96 21.52
N VAL A 88 2.34 -23.00 20.60
CA VAL A 88 1.58 -21.76 20.81
C VAL A 88 0.27 -21.71 20.03
N THR A 89 -0.73 -21.04 20.62
CA THR A 89 -2.01 -20.82 19.94
C THR A 89 -1.97 -19.55 19.09
N SER A 90 -2.81 -19.49 18.05
CA SER A 90 -3.01 -18.25 17.29
C SER A 90 -3.50 -17.08 18.15
N LYS A 91 -4.23 -17.37 19.24
CA LYS A 91 -4.62 -16.36 20.23
C LYS A 91 -3.40 -15.76 20.93
N TYR A 92 -2.44 -16.59 21.35
CA TYR A 92 -1.21 -16.12 21.98
C TYR A 92 -0.41 -15.21 21.04
N ILE A 93 -0.26 -15.60 19.77
CA ILE A 93 0.45 -14.80 18.76
C ILE A 93 -0.24 -13.44 18.56
N ARG A 94 -1.57 -13.41 18.42
CA ARG A 94 -2.31 -12.14 18.29
C ARG A 94 -2.14 -11.24 19.52
N GLN A 95 -2.20 -11.80 20.73
CA GLN A 95 -2.02 -11.04 21.97
C GLN A 95 -0.61 -10.44 22.07
N LYS A 96 0.43 -11.25 21.80
CA LYS A 96 1.81 -10.78 21.80
C LYS A 96 2.05 -9.68 20.75
N LEU A 97 1.41 -9.78 19.59
CA LEU A 97 1.48 -8.76 18.54
C LEU A 97 0.86 -7.43 18.99
N GLU A 98 -0.31 -7.45 19.62
CA GLU A 98 -0.96 -6.25 20.18
C GLU A 98 -0.11 -5.62 21.29
N GLU A 99 0.51 -6.45 22.14
CA GLU A 99 1.42 -6.01 23.19
C GLU A 99 2.68 -5.34 22.62
N GLU A 100 3.33 -5.93 21.61
CA GLU A 100 4.54 -5.37 20.99
C GLU A 100 4.28 -4.08 20.20
N LEU A 101 3.11 -3.96 19.58
CA LEU A 101 2.71 -2.76 18.84
C LEU A 101 2.03 -1.70 19.73
N ALA A 102 1.70 -2.04 20.97
CA ALA A 102 0.97 -1.21 21.91
C ALA A 102 -0.32 -0.60 21.31
N MET A 103 -1.07 -1.40 20.54
CA MET A 103 -2.25 -0.95 19.80
C MET A 103 -3.35 -2.01 19.75
N ASP A 104 -4.60 -1.56 19.71
CA ASP A 104 -5.76 -2.44 19.46
C ASP A 104 -5.79 -2.83 17.96
N LEU A 105 -5.73 -4.14 17.70
CA LEU A 105 -5.71 -4.69 16.35
C LEU A 105 -7.04 -5.36 15.96
N PHE A 106 -8.11 -5.14 16.74
CA PHE A 106 -9.43 -5.73 16.47
C PHE A 106 -9.89 -5.56 15.01
N LYS A 107 -9.70 -4.35 14.44
CA LYS A 107 -10.06 -4.04 13.05
C LYS A 107 -9.23 -4.76 11.99
N PHE A 108 -8.06 -5.29 12.35
CA PHE A 108 -7.16 -6.01 11.46
C PHE A 108 -7.21 -7.53 11.65
N LYS A 109 -8.13 -8.06 12.47
CA LYS A 109 -8.20 -9.49 12.77
C LYS A 109 -8.19 -10.38 11.52
N SER A 110 -9.01 -10.05 10.52
CA SER A 110 -9.08 -10.86 9.28
C SER A 110 -7.78 -10.81 8.48
N TYR A 111 -7.11 -9.65 8.47
CA TYR A 111 -5.83 -9.47 7.82
C TYR A 111 -4.75 -10.29 8.53
N ILE A 112 -4.67 -10.20 9.86
CA ILE A 112 -3.74 -10.98 10.69
C ILE A 112 -3.94 -12.48 10.47
N ASP A 113 -5.18 -12.95 10.36
CA ASP A 113 -5.49 -14.37 10.13
C ASP A 113 -4.99 -14.88 8.79
N GLN A 114 -5.18 -14.08 7.73
CA GLN A 114 -4.65 -14.38 6.41
C GLN A 114 -3.11 -14.36 6.41
N GLU A 115 -2.52 -13.34 7.01
CA GLU A 115 -1.07 -13.18 7.08
C GLU A 115 -0.39 -14.31 7.88
N MET A 116 -1.00 -14.77 8.98
CA MET A 116 -0.51 -15.93 9.72
C MET A 116 -0.43 -17.17 8.84
N LEU A 117 -1.44 -17.44 7.99
CA LEU A 117 -1.42 -18.60 7.10
C LEU A 117 -0.35 -18.47 6.00
N VAL A 118 -0.21 -17.27 5.42
CA VAL A 118 0.80 -16.97 4.41
C VAL A 118 2.20 -17.15 4.98
N ILE A 119 2.47 -16.56 6.14
CA ILE A 119 3.76 -16.65 6.82
C ILE A 119 4.05 -18.11 7.18
N LEU A 120 3.09 -18.83 7.76
CA LEU A 120 3.27 -20.23 8.12
C LEU A 120 3.66 -21.09 6.91
N GLY A 121 3.00 -20.91 5.76
CA GLY A 121 3.37 -21.63 4.54
C GLY A 121 4.79 -21.30 4.04
N GLN A 122 5.28 -20.09 4.31
CA GLN A 122 6.62 -19.62 3.92
C GLN A 122 7.73 -20.00 4.91
N MET A 123 7.40 -20.55 6.09
CA MET A 123 8.38 -20.82 7.14
C MET A 123 9.20 -22.10 6.92
N ASP A 124 8.69 -23.04 6.13
CA ASP A 124 9.44 -24.25 5.79
C ASP A 124 10.53 -23.93 4.77
N ALA A 125 11.80 -24.23 5.06
CA ALA A 125 12.85 -24.04 4.07
C ALA A 125 12.70 -24.99 2.87
N ALA A 126 13.07 -24.52 1.67
CA ALA A 126 13.16 -25.41 0.51
C ALA A 126 14.30 -26.41 0.70
N THR A 127 14.10 -27.67 0.29
CA THR A 127 15.10 -28.73 0.43
C THR A 127 16.08 -28.69 -0.74
N GLU A 128 17.38 -28.55 -0.47
CA GLU A 128 18.40 -28.69 -1.52
C GLU A 128 18.47 -30.16 -1.98
N ILE A 129 18.18 -30.41 -3.26
CA ILE A 129 18.22 -31.74 -3.86
C ILE A 129 19.46 -31.95 -4.76
N PHE A 130 20.05 -30.87 -5.28
CA PHE A 130 21.34 -30.82 -5.97
C PHE A 130 22.02 -29.48 -5.69
N PRO A 131 23.33 -29.31 -5.95
CA PRO A 131 24.01 -28.02 -5.79
C PRO A 131 23.25 -26.90 -6.50
N HIS A 132 22.80 -25.92 -5.71
CA HIS A 132 22.00 -24.76 -6.17
C HIS A 132 20.61 -25.10 -6.75
N VAL A 133 20.09 -26.32 -6.51
CA VAL A 133 18.74 -26.74 -6.91
C VAL A 133 17.93 -27.10 -5.67
N TYR A 134 16.94 -26.27 -5.38
CA TYR A 134 16.06 -26.43 -4.23
C TYR A 134 14.67 -26.88 -4.68
N LEU A 135 14.12 -27.90 -4.02
CA LEU A 135 12.76 -28.36 -4.16
C LEU A 135 11.92 -27.83 -3.00
N GLY A 136 10.86 -27.11 -3.34
CA GLY A 136 9.96 -26.47 -2.39
C GLY A 136 8.49 -26.70 -2.73
N SER A 137 7.61 -26.39 -1.78
CA SER A 137 6.21 -26.14 -2.05
C SER A 137 6.04 -24.79 -2.78
N GLU A 138 4.84 -24.51 -3.28
CA GLU A 138 4.53 -23.21 -3.88
C GLU A 138 4.78 -22.03 -2.92
N TRP A 139 4.74 -22.28 -1.60
CA TRP A 139 4.87 -21.26 -0.57
C TRP A 139 6.31 -20.93 -0.21
N ASN A 140 7.18 -21.93 -0.01
CA ASN A 140 8.56 -21.65 0.35
C ASN A 140 9.44 -21.32 -0.86
N ALA A 141 9.14 -21.89 -2.03
CA ALA A 141 9.81 -21.53 -3.29
C ALA A 141 9.49 -20.09 -3.74
N SER A 142 8.49 -19.44 -3.15
CA SER A 142 8.15 -18.03 -3.41
C SER A 142 8.69 -17.06 -2.34
N ASN A 143 9.44 -17.53 -1.35
CA ASN A 143 10.07 -16.69 -0.32
C ASN A 143 11.32 -16.00 -0.87
N LEU A 144 11.14 -14.82 -1.49
CA LEU A 144 12.23 -14.03 -2.09
C LEU A 144 13.38 -13.72 -1.13
N GLU A 145 13.08 -13.46 0.15
CA GLU A 145 14.07 -13.10 1.16
C GLU A 145 15.00 -14.28 1.51
N GLU A 146 14.45 -15.49 1.57
CA GLU A 146 15.22 -16.72 1.79
C GLU A 146 16.03 -17.13 0.56
N LEU A 147 15.46 -17.00 -0.64
CA LEU A 147 16.17 -17.24 -1.90
C LEU A 147 17.38 -16.31 -2.07
N GLN A 148 17.30 -15.07 -1.58
CA GLN A 148 18.43 -14.14 -1.60
C GLN A 148 19.53 -14.48 -0.59
N ASN A 149 19.19 -15.11 0.54
CA ASN A 149 20.15 -15.46 1.58
C ASN A 149 20.84 -16.82 1.35
N ASN A 150 20.18 -17.76 0.65
CA ASN A 150 20.68 -19.11 0.36
C ASN A 150 21.26 -19.29 -1.05
N GLY A 151 21.23 -18.23 -1.86
CA GLY A 151 21.72 -18.20 -3.25
C GLY A 151 23.22 -17.98 -3.41
#